data_AF-A0A1V8RUD1-F1
#
_entry.id   AF-A0A1V8RUD1-F1
#
_cell.length_a   1.000
_cell.length_b   1.000
_cell.length_c   1.000
_cell.angle_alpha   90.00
_cell.angle_beta   90.00
_cell.angle_gamma   90.00
#
_symmetry.space_group_name_H-M   'P 1'
#
loop_
_entity.id
_entity.type
_entity.pdbx_description
1 polymer ?
#
loop_
_entity_poly.entity_id
_entity_poly.type
_entity_poly.pdbx_seq_one_letter_code
_entity_poly.pdbx_strand_id
1 'polypeptide(L)' 'MGLPFTFVALGLMAALAVSVAVRLWPAADPEELDHTHETLEVSHPHLLNAITVDNGYRHRHAFVIDRHHTEWPRFR' A
#
# COMPACT_ATOMS: atom_id res chain seq x y z
N MET A 1 31.77 9.99 23.63
CA MET A 1 31.08 8.70 23.86
C MET A 1 29.68 8.60 23.25
N GLY A 2 28.98 9.70 22.95
CA GLY A 2 27.61 9.64 22.41
C GLY A 2 27.49 9.05 21.00
N LEU A 3 28.26 9.56 20.02
CA LEU A 3 28.12 9.14 18.61
C LEU A 3 28.30 7.63 18.37
N PRO A 4 29.35 6.96 18.90
CA PRO A 4 29.50 5.52 18.69
C PRO A 4 28.37 4.70 19.32
N PHE A 5 27.92 5.10 20.51
CA PHE A 5 26.83 4.41 21.20
C PHE A 5 25.50 4.57 20.44
N THR A 6 25.15 5.79 20.03
CA THR A 6 23.95 6.06 19.24
C THR A 6 23.98 5.29 17.91
N PHE A 7 25.14 5.23 17.25
CA PHE A 7 25.30 4.47 16.01
C PHE A 7 25.01 2.97 16.19
N VAL A 8 25.57 2.36 17.24
CA VAL A 8 25.31 0.94 17.56
C VAL A 8 23.84 0.70 17.89
N ALA A 9 23.23 1.57 18.70
CA ALA A 9 21.82 1.45 19.07
C ALA A 9 20.89 1.52 17.85
N LEU A 10 21.07 2.53 16.99
CA LEU A 10 20.31 2.67 15.76
C LEU A 10 20.57 1.51 14.78
N GLY A 11 21.81 1.03 14.70
CA GLY A 11 22.17 -0.12 13.87
C GLY A 11 21.45 -1.40 14.31
N LEU A 12 21.39 -1.68 15.62
CA LEU A 12 20.64 -2.82 16.16
C LEU A 12 19.13 -2.69 15.90
N MET A 13 18.57 -1.50 16.08
CA MET A 13 17.16 -1.24 15.75
C MET A 13 16.86 -1.45 14.27
N ALA A 14 17.72 -0.96 13.37
CA ALA A 14 17.58 -1.13 11.94
C ALA A 14 17.67 -2.62 11.55
N ALA A 15 18.65 -3.35 12.10
CA ALA A 15 18.81 -4.78 11.85
C ALA A 15 17.58 -5.59 12.32
N LEU A 16 17.03 -5.24 13.48
CA LEU A 16 15.80 -5.85 13.99
C LEU A 16 14.61 -5.55 13.06
N ALA A 17 14.42 -4.28 12.68
CA ALA A 17 13.34 -3.87 11.79
C ALA A 17 13.40 -4.58 10.43
N VAL A 18 14.59 -4.67 9.81
CA VAL A 18 14.79 -5.40 8.55
C VAL A 18 14.50 -6.89 8.72
N SER A 19 14.96 -7.50 9.82
CA SER A 19 14.71 -8.92 10.08
C SER A 19 13.22 -9.24 10.24
N VAL A 20 12.49 -8.34 10.89
CA VAL A 20 11.03 -8.44 11.03
C VAL A 20 10.35 -8.25 9.69
N ALA A 21 10.74 -7.23 8.92
CA ALA A 21 10.20 -6.99 7.58
C ALA A 21 10.40 -8.22 6.68
N VAL A 22 11.62 -8.74 6.56
CA VAL A 22 11.90 -9.95 5.75
C VAL A 22 11.06 -11.16 6.17
N ARG A 23 10.74 -11.30 7.47
CA ARG A 23 9.92 -12.42 7.96
C ARG A 23 8.43 -12.23 7.78
N LEU A 24 7.94 -11.01 7.91
CA LEU A 24 6.50 -10.72 7.92
C LEU A 24 5.98 -10.20 6.58
N TRP A 25 6.86 -9.73 5.69
CA TRP A 25 6.46 -9.25 4.38
C TRP A 25 5.82 -10.39 3.59
N PRO A 26 4.62 -10.18 3.00
CA PRO A 26 4.02 -11.17 2.13
C PRO A 26 4.93 -11.50 0.95
N ALA A 27 5.04 -12.78 0.58
CA ALA A 27 5.76 -13.17 -0.63
C ALA A 27 5.08 -12.66 -1.91
N ALA A 28 3.75 -12.48 -1.87
CA ALA A 28 2.97 -11.87 -2.92
C ALA A 28 2.67 -10.41 -2.54
N ASP A 29 3.39 -9.49 -3.19
CA ASP A 29 3.22 -8.04 -3.04
C ASP A 29 3.02 -7.41 -4.43
N PRO A 30 1.84 -7.62 -5.04
CA PRO A 30 1.56 -7.13 -6.39
C PRO A 30 1.47 -5.60 -6.39
N GLU A 31 2.16 -4.97 -7.35
CA GLU A 31 2.14 -3.52 -7.53
C GLU A 31 0.73 -3.01 -7.85
N GLU A 32 0.00 -3.75 -8.68
CA GLU A 32 -1.37 -3.43 -9.07
C GLU A 32 -2.41 -4.19 -8.24
N LEU A 33 -3.39 -3.45 -7.71
CA LEU A 33 -4.46 -4.00 -6.88
C LEU A 33 -5.83 -3.69 -7.46
N ASP A 34 -6.68 -4.71 -7.53
CA ASP A 34 -8.10 -4.55 -7.84
C ASP A 34 -8.81 -3.85 -6.67
N HIS A 35 -9.55 -2.80 -6.98
CA HIS A 35 -10.40 -2.11 -6.00
C HIS A 35 -11.64 -1.51 -6.68
N THR A 36 -12.64 -1.14 -5.87
CA THR A 36 -13.94 -0.64 -6.34
C THR A 36 -14.23 0.72 -5.74
N HIS A 37 -14.65 1.67 -6.57
CA HIS A 37 -15.22 2.94 -6.11
C HIS A 37 -16.73 2.94 -6.22
N GLU A 38 -17.39 3.16 -5.10
CA GLU A 38 -18.87 3.17 -5.01
C GLU A 38 -19.45 4.58 -5.22
N THR A 39 -18.66 5.63 -4.94
CA THR A 39 -19.15 7.01 -4.82
C THR A 39 -18.62 7.97 -5.89
N LEU A 40 -17.71 7.52 -6.76
CA LEU A 40 -17.18 8.37 -7.83
C LEU A 40 -18.19 8.51 -8.96
N GLU A 41 -18.30 9.72 -9.50
CA GLU A 41 -19.09 9.97 -10.71
C GLU A 41 -18.49 9.21 -11.91
N VAL A 42 -19.34 8.70 -12.80
CA VAL A 42 -18.93 7.86 -13.95
C VAL A 42 -17.89 8.54 -14.87
N SER A 43 -17.94 9.87 -14.98
CA SER A 43 -17.04 10.67 -15.81
C SER A 43 -15.74 11.03 -15.11
N HIS A 44 -15.54 10.60 -13.86
CA HIS A 44 -14.37 10.94 -13.08
C HIS A 44 -13.11 10.37 -13.75
N PRO A 45 -12.05 11.17 -14.00
CA PRO A 45 -10.85 10.72 -14.71
C PRO A 45 -10.16 9.50 -14.08
N HIS A 46 -10.35 9.30 -12.78
CA HIS A 46 -9.83 8.13 -12.06
C HIS A 46 -10.46 6.80 -12.50
N LEU A 47 -11.63 6.84 -13.16
CA LEU A 47 -12.36 5.65 -13.62
C LEU A 47 -12.09 5.29 -15.09
N LEU A 48 -11.14 5.93 -15.77
CA LEU A 48 -10.93 5.78 -17.23
C LEU A 48 -10.75 4.33 -17.70
N ASN A 49 -10.21 3.45 -16.85
CA ASN A 49 -10.01 2.03 -17.15
C ASN A 49 -10.89 1.10 -16.29
N ALA A 50 -11.96 1.64 -15.70
CA ALA A 50 -12.83 0.89 -14.82
C ALA A 50 -13.91 0.12 -15.58
N ILE A 51 -14.26 -1.05 -15.05
CA ILE A 51 -15.43 -1.81 -15.45
C ILE A 51 -16.56 -1.57 -14.45
N THR A 52 -17.78 -1.40 -14.97
CA THR A 52 -18.98 -1.31 -14.13
C THR A 52 -19.24 -2.66 -13.46
N VAL A 53 -19.48 -2.63 -12.16
CA VAL A 53 -19.88 -3.77 -11.33
C VAL A 53 -21.13 -3.37 -10.52
N ASP A 54 -21.83 -4.34 -9.94
CA ASP A 54 -23.10 -4.10 -9.25
C ASP A 54 -23.03 -3.01 -8.17
N ASN A 55 -21.87 -2.84 -7.54
CA ASN A 55 -21.65 -1.87 -6.46
C ASN A 55 -20.72 -0.69 -6.83
N GLY A 56 -20.58 -0.38 -8.13
CA GLY A 56 -19.80 0.78 -8.59
C GLY A 56 -18.84 0.46 -9.72
N TYR A 57 -17.62 0.97 -9.63
CA TYR A 57 -16.62 0.88 -10.69
C TYR A 57 -15.37 0.18 -10.18
N ARG A 58 -15.10 -1.01 -10.72
CA ARG A 58 -13.91 -1.79 -10.39
C ARG A 58 -12.79 -1.49 -11.36
N HIS A 59 -11.60 -1.20 -10.86
CA HIS A 59 -10.43 -1.02 -11.71
C HIS A 59 -9.15 -1.48 -11.00
N ARG A 60 -8.07 -1.53 -11.77
CA ARG A 60 -6.76 -2.04 -11.36
C ARG A 60 -5.68 -1.07 -11.83
N HIS A 61 -4.85 -0.62 -10.89
CA HIS A 61 -3.65 0.16 -11.15
C HIS A 61 -2.68 0.02 -9.99
N ALA A 62 -1.46 0.56 -10.13
CA ALA A 62 -0.48 0.64 -9.07
C ALA A 62 -1.08 1.32 -7.84
N PHE A 63 -1.21 0.61 -6.72
CA PHE A 63 -1.90 1.16 -5.55
C PHE A 63 -0.95 2.08 -4.78
N VAL A 64 -1.30 3.35 -4.68
CA VAL A 64 -0.52 4.36 -3.97
C VAL A 64 -1.44 5.09 -3.01
N ILE A 65 -0.97 5.36 -1.80
CA ILE A 65 -1.73 6.12 -0.81
C ILE A 65 -1.87 7.56 -1.29
N ASP A 66 -3.09 7.96 -1.62
CA ASP A 66 -3.43 9.28 -2.16
C ASP A 66 -4.80 9.77 -1.63
N ARG A 67 -5.39 10.79 -2.28
CA ARG A 67 -6.68 11.37 -1.86
C ARG A 67 -7.87 10.40 -2.03
N HIS A 68 -7.82 9.48 -2.99
CA HIS A 68 -8.85 8.48 -3.26
C HIS A 68 -8.55 7.15 -2.52
N HIS A 69 -7.28 6.94 -2.15
CA HIS A 69 -6.76 5.76 -1.47
C HIS A 69 -6.06 6.13 -0.16
N THR A 70 -6.81 6.46 0.89
CA THR A 70 -6.19 6.93 2.14
C THR A 70 -5.55 5.83 2.98
N GLU A 71 -5.85 4.57 2.68
CA GLU A 71 -5.33 3.41 3.38
C GLU A 71 -5.11 2.22 2.43
N TRP A 72 -4.23 1.31 2.84
CA TRP A 72 -4.03 0.05 2.13
C TRP A 72 -5.27 -0.83 2.27
N PRO A 73 -5.68 -1.54 1.21
CA PRO A 73 -6.80 -2.45 1.30
C PRO A 73 -6.45 -3.61 2.23
N ARG A 74 -7.42 -4.01 3.06
CA ARG A 74 -7.27 -5.16 3.94
C ARG A 74 -7.60 -6.42 3.16
N PHE A 75 -6.59 -7.12 2.65
CA PHE A 75 -6.76 -8.47 2.13
C PHE A 75 -7.14 -9.40 3.27
N ARG A 76 -8.28 -10.08 3.14
CA ARG A 76 -8.68 -11.18 4.03
C ARG A 76 -8.24 -12.51 3.44
#